data_AF-A0ABD1D1B3-F1
#
_entry.id   AF-A0ABD1D1B3-F1
#
_cell.length_a   1.000
_cell.length_b   1.000
_cell.length_c   1.000
_cell.angle_alpha   90.00
_cell.angle_beta   90.00
_cell.angle_gamma   90.00
#
_symmetry.space_group_name_H-M   'P 1'
#
loop_
_entity.id
_entity.type
_entity.pdbx_description
1 polymer ?
#
loop_
_entity_poly.entity_id
_entity_poly.type
_entity_poly.pdbx_seq_one_letter_code
_entity_poly.pdbx_strand_id
1 'polypeptide(L)'
;MRSLVIFYVTLATLTLANAEVCYKSIRTPYIKSTDKKIHRVKTCYYRCWRSHQTQVNTDYWTIDNCVVDYTTSAHPICCAGYSGIASRCVPICHGCTNGRCTAPSVCSCNEGYRNEMGFCVPVCEPECGHGTCEAPGKCSCHEGYEMDRDRGCVPSVFPDIINPIPCQTHANPAAIPSM
;
A
#
# COMPACT_ATOMS: atom_id res chain seq x y z
N MET A 1 -15.12 -14.26 45.87
CA MET A 1 -13.76 -13.74 45.61
C MET A 1 -13.09 -14.69 44.63
N ARG A 2 -12.68 -14.16 43.45
CA ARG A 2 -11.50 -14.54 42.64
C ARG A 2 -11.26 -16.07 42.44
N SER A 3 -11.35 -16.70 41.29
CA SER A 3 -10.92 -16.31 39.94
C SER A 3 -11.38 -17.39 38.97
N LEU A 4 -12.41 -17.15 38.15
CA LEU A 4 -12.78 -18.05 37.04
C LEU A 4 -12.98 -17.27 35.72
N VAL A 5 -12.63 -15.99 35.70
CA VAL A 5 -12.74 -15.11 34.52
C VAL A 5 -11.40 -15.01 33.77
N ILE A 6 -10.31 -15.59 34.28
CA ILE A 6 -8.95 -15.38 33.73
C ILE A 6 -8.60 -16.38 32.59
N PHE A 7 -9.35 -17.46 32.40
CA PHE A 7 -9.01 -18.47 31.37
C PHE A 7 -9.70 -18.30 30.01
N TYR A 8 -10.76 -17.50 29.90
CA TYR A 8 -11.48 -17.34 28.62
C TYR A 8 -10.96 -16.18 27.75
N VAL A 9 -10.06 -15.33 28.25
CA VAL A 9 -9.56 -14.17 27.51
C VAL A 9 -8.27 -14.48 26.73
N THR A 10 -7.62 -15.63 26.94
CA THR A 10 -6.33 -15.95 26.28
C THR A 10 -6.46 -16.67 24.93
N LEU A 11 -7.67 -16.86 24.40
CA LEU A 11 -7.89 -17.46 23.07
C LEU A 11 -8.39 -16.47 21.99
N ALA A 12 -8.37 -15.17 22.28
CA ALA A 12 -8.84 -14.13 21.34
C ALA A 12 -7.73 -13.13 20.91
N THR A 13 -6.45 -13.47 21.07
CA THR A 13 -5.36 -12.77 20.39
C THR A 13 -4.56 -13.76 19.55
N LEU A 14 -5.24 -14.50 18.66
CA LEU A 14 -4.67 -14.63 17.32
C LEU A 14 -4.66 -13.21 16.77
N THR A 15 -3.57 -12.47 17.04
CA THR A 15 -3.19 -11.36 16.19
C THR A 15 -3.36 -11.88 14.78
N LEU A 16 -4.32 -11.32 14.05
CA LEU A 16 -4.39 -11.46 12.60
C LEU A 16 -2.95 -11.27 12.14
N ALA A 17 -2.32 -12.36 11.72
CA ALA A 17 -1.02 -12.29 11.13
C ALA A 17 -1.27 -11.46 9.88
N ASN A 18 -0.97 -10.17 9.97
CA ASN A 18 -0.86 -9.29 8.82
C ASN A 18 0.27 -9.92 8.01
N ALA A 19 -0.08 -10.87 7.14
CA ALA A 19 0.89 -11.57 6.34
C ALA A 19 1.33 -10.57 5.27
N GLU A 20 2.37 -9.81 5.57
CA GLU A 20 2.98 -8.84 4.64
C GLU A 20 3.64 -9.57 3.46
N VAL A 21 3.97 -10.85 3.65
CA VAL A 21 4.64 -11.72 2.68
C VAL A 21 3.73 -12.88 2.29
N CYS A 22 3.58 -13.05 0.98
CA CYS A 22 2.87 -14.12 0.30
C CYS A 22 3.87 -15.02 -0.43
N TYR A 23 3.44 -16.20 -0.88
CA TYR A 23 4.28 -17.11 -1.67
C TYR A 23 3.66 -17.35 -3.04
N LYS A 24 4.49 -17.31 -4.08
CA LYS A 24 4.11 -17.68 -5.45
C LYS A 24 4.78 -18.99 -5.83
N SER A 25 4.02 -19.90 -6.43
CA SER A 25 4.54 -21.13 -7.00
C SER A 25 5.14 -20.85 -8.38
N ILE A 26 6.45 -21.07 -8.52
CA ILE A 26 7.18 -20.96 -9.78
C ILE A 26 7.46 -22.37 -10.28
N ARG A 27 7.04 -22.67 -11.52
CA ARG A 27 7.30 -23.93 -12.20
C ARG A 27 8.49 -23.78 -13.13
N THR A 28 9.59 -24.45 -12.80
CA THR A 28 10.80 -24.45 -13.63
C THR A 28 10.86 -25.75 -14.45
N PRO A 29 10.89 -25.67 -15.79
CA PRO A 29 10.95 -26.85 -16.64
C PRO A 29 12.35 -27.48 -16.60
N TYR A 30 12.41 -28.81 -16.69
CA TYR A 30 13.65 -29.55 -16.88
C TYR A 30 13.41 -30.77 -17.78
N ILE A 31 14.46 -31.26 -18.42
CA ILE A 31 14.39 -32.44 -19.31
C ILE A 31 14.61 -33.69 -18.46
N LYS A 32 13.70 -34.66 -18.56
CA LYS A 32 13.78 -35.94 -17.88
C LYS A 32 13.76 -37.08 -18.91
N SER A 33 14.76 -37.95 -18.86
CA SER A 33 14.77 -39.18 -19.64
C SER A 33 13.91 -40.24 -18.95
N THR A 34 13.07 -40.93 -19.73
CA THR A 34 12.32 -42.10 -19.25
C THR A 34 12.94 -43.37 -19.81
N ASP A 35 13.15 -44.34 -18.93
CA ASP A 35 13.70 -45.63 -19.29
C ASP A 35 12.59 -46.65 -19.52
N LYS A 36 12.74 -47.45 -20.57
CA LYS A 36 11.86 -48.58 -20.87
C LYS A 36 12.63 -49.87 -20.75
N LYS A 37 12.07 -50.81 -20.00
CA LYS A 37 12.59 -52.16 -19.88
C LYS A 37 12.21 -52.95 -21.13
N ILE A 38 13.20 -53.48 -21.84
CA ILE A 38 12.99 -54.39 -22.96
C ILE A 38 13.18 -55.81 -22.44
N HIS A 39 12.11 -56.59 -22.49
CA HIS A 39 12.17 -58.00 -22.14
C HIS A 39 12.67 -58.82 -23.33
N ARG A 40 13.77 -59.55 -23.14
CA ARG A 40 14.37 -60.33 -24.23
C ARG A 40 14.89 -61.67 -23.73
N VAL A 41 14.35 -62.74 -24.29
CA VAL A 41 14.82 -64.10 -24.03
C VAL A 41 15.74 -64.53 -25.18
N LYS A 42 16.95 -65.01 -24.86
CA LYS A 42 17.88 -65.58 -25.84
C LYS A 42 18.07 -67.06 -25.56
N THR A 43 18.30 -67.83 -26.61
CA THR A 43 18.58 -69.27 -26.51
C THR A 43 20.07 -69.48 -26.66
N CYS A 44 20.72 -69.99 -25.61
CA CYS A 44 22.17 -70.24 -25.62
C CYS A 44 22.44 -71.75 -25.66
N TYR A 45 23.49 -72.13 -26.39
CA TYR A 45 24.00 -73.50 -26.44
C TYR A 45 25.27 -73.57 -25.61
N TYR A 46 25.29 -74.44 -24.63
CA TYR A 46 26.48 -74.68 -23.83
C TYR A 46 27.34 -75.73 -24.52
N ARG A 47 28.66 -75.49 -24.53
CA ARG A 47 29.63 -76.27 -25.30
C ARG A 47 29.64 -77.77 -24.93
N CYS A 48 29.11 -78.09 -23.75
CA CYS A 48 29.10 -79.42 -23.17
C CYS A 48 27.93 -80.31 -23.67
N TRP A 49 26.81 -79.78 -24.18
CA TRP A 49 25.68 -80.58 -24.65
C TRP A 49 25.04 -79.94 -25.90
N ARG A 50 25.41 -80.43 -27.09
CA ARG A 50 25.07 -79.81 -28.38
C ARG A 50 23.58 -79.91 -28.80
N SER A 51 22.72 -80.54 -27.99
CA SER A 51 21.32 -80.84 -28.36
C SER A 51 20.25 -80.26 -27.42
N HIS A 52 20.62 -79.49 -26.40
CA HIS A 52 19.66 -78.86 -25.47
C HIS A 52 19.75 -77.34 -25.54
N GLN A 53 18.61 -76.71 -25.85
CA GLN A 53 18.43 -75.26 -25.88
C GLN A 53 17.95 -74.78 -24.51
N THR A 54 18.73 -73.92 -23.86
CA THR A 54 18.29 -73.26 -22.61
C THR A 54 17.95 -71.81 -22.90
N GLN A 55 16.76 -71.38 -22.48
CA GLN A 55 16.34 -69.99 -22.54
C GLN A 55 16.98 -69.21 -21.39
N VAL A 56 17.68 -68.13 -21.72
CA VAL A 56 18.22 -67.19 -20.74
C VAL A 56 17.51 -65.85 -20.89
N ASN A 57 17.09 -65.28 -19.77
CA ASN A 57 16.56 -63.92 -19.74
C ASN A 57 17.72 -62.92 -19.90
N THR A 58 17.59 -62.02 -20.85
CA THR A 58 18.52 -60.93 -21.16
C THR A 58 17.81 -59.59 -21.18
N ASP A 59 16.98 -59.32 -20.17
CA ASP A 59 16.33 -58.03 -19.97
C ASP A 59 17.36 -56.90 -19.88
N TYR A 60 17.12 -55.79 -20.59
CA TYR A 60 17.94 -54.58 -20.50
C TYR A 60 17.05 -53.33 -20.55
N TRP A 61 17.59 -52.20 -20.08
CA TRP A 61 16.93 -50.91 -20.11
C TRP A 61 17.42 -50.08 -21.29
N THR A 62 16.51 -49.41 -21.98
CA THR A 62 16.82 -48.45 -23.04
C THR A 62 16.13 -47.13 -22.74
N ILE A 63 16.73 -46.02 -23.15
CA ILE A 63 16.06 -44.72 -23.15
C ILE A 63 14.89 -44.81 -24.13
N ASP A 64 13.67 -44.59 -23.63
CA ASP A 64 12.44 -44.62 -24.44
C ASP A 64 12.21 -43.26 -25.09
N ASN A 65 12.17 -42.21 -24.27
CA ASN A 65 11.92 -40.84 -24.70
C ASN A 65 12.42 -39.81 -23.66
N CYS A 66 12.53 -38.56 -24.11
CA CYS A 66 12.79 -37.42 -23.23
C CYS A 66 11.50 -36.63 -23.09
N VAL A 67 11.07 -36.37 -21.86
CA VAL A 67 9.89 -35.55 -21.56
C VAL A 67 10.30 -34.27 -20.84
N VAL A 68 9.53 -33.21 -21.05
CA VAL A 68 9.64 -32.00 -20.24
C VAL A 68 8.85 -32.24 -18.95
N ASP A 69 9.55 -32.16 -17.83
CA ASP A 69 8.97 -32.24 -16.48
C ASP A 69 9.17 -30.88 -15.78
N TYR A 70 8.51 -30.67 -14.63
CA TYR A 70 8.51 -29.38 -13.94
C TYR A 70 8.79 -29.54 -12.45
N THR A 71 9.74 -28.78 -11.93
CA THR A 71 9.89 -28.61 -10.49
C THR A 71 9.13 -27.38 -10.03
N THR A 72 8.42 -27.47 -8.91
CA THR A 72 7.64 -26.35 -8.35
C THR A 72 8.33 -25.84 -7.10
N SER A 73 8.68 -24.55 -7.08
CA SER A 73 9.29 -23.89 -5.92
C SER A 73 8.41 -22.73 -5.43
N ALA A 74 8.35 -22.53 -4.11
CA ALA A 74 7.64 -21.40 -3.51
C ALA A 74 8.61 -20.22 -3.33
N HIS A 75 8.33 -19.10 -3.99
CA HIS A 75 9.12 -17.88 -3.88
C HIS A 75 8.36 -16.81 -3.07
N PRO A 76 9.02 -16.12 -2.12
CA PRO A 76 8.41 -15.06 -1.33
C PRO A 76 8.17 -13.81 -2.19
N ILE A 77 6.97 -13.26 -2.10
CA ILE A 77 6.54 -12.02 -2.76
C ILE A 77 5.70 -11.19 -1.79
N CYS A 78 5.53 -9.90 -2.05
CA CYS A 78 4.62 -9.08 -1.26
C CYS A 78 3.16 -9.39 -1.60
N CYS A 79 2.30 -9.40 -0.57
CA CYS A 79 0.86 -9.55 -0.76
C CYS A 79 0.24 -8.31 -1.44
N ALA A 80 -1.00 -8.44 -1.92
CA ALA A 80 -1.69 -7.34 -2.60
C ALA A 80 -1.77 -6.10 -1.70
N GLY A 81 -1.44 -4.93 -2.26
CA GLY A 81 -1.39 -3.68 -1.52
C GLY A 81 -0.08 -3.43 -0.77
N TYR A 82 0.92 -4.31 -0.90
CA TYR A 82 2.29 -4.10 -0.40
C TYR A 82 3.29 -4.07 -1.56
N SER A 83 4.35 -3.28 -1.43
CA SER A 83 5.44 -3.15 -2.39
C SER A 83 6.79 -3.34 -1.68
N GLY A 84 7.78 -3.91 -2.35
CA GLY A 84 9.09 -4.16 -1.75
C GLY A 84 9.87 -5.28 -2.41
N ILE A 85 10.93 -5.73 -1.74
CA ILE A 85 11.83 -6.79 -2.24
C ILE A 85 11.69 -8.00 -1.31
N ALA A 86 11.24 -9.13 -1.87
CA ALA A 86 11.14 -10.45 -1.24
C ALA A 86 10.46 -10.46 0.14
N SER A 87 11.25 -10.29 1.22
CA SER A 87 10.82 -10.36 2.62
C SER A 87 10.56 -8.99 3.27
N ARG A 88 10.91 -7.89 2.61
CA ARG A 88 10.69 -6.53 3.13
C ARG A 88 9.59 -5.84 2.33
N CYS A 89 8.37 -6.10 2.73
CA CYS A 89 7.16 -5.57 2.11
C CYS A 89 6.65 -4.37 2.91
N VAL A 90 6.45 -3.24 2.23
CA VAL A 90 5.86 -2.03 2.82
C VAL A 90 4.47 -1.80 2.24
N PRO A 91 3.48 -1.38 3.04
CA PRO A 91 2.15 -1.11 2.53
C PRO A 91 2.17 0.06 1.54
N ILE A 92 1.34 -0.04 0.50
CA ILE A 92 1.16 0.99 -0.51
C ILE A 92 0.01 1.89 -0.04
N CYS A 93 0.29 3.19 0.03
CA CYS A 93 -0.70 4.22 0.34
C CYS A 93 -0.66 5.34 -0.71
N HIS A 94 -1.84 5.85 -1.09
CA HIS A 94 -1.97 7.01 -1.96
C HIS A 94 -2.21 8.26 -1.09
N GLY A 95 -1.32 9.25 -1.14
CA GLY A 95 -1.61 10.58 -0.56
C GLY A 95 -1.27 10.81 0.92
N CYS A 96 -0.36 10.03 1.50
CA CYS A 96 -0.04 10.13 2.94
C CYS A 96 1.23 10.93 3.22
N THR A 97 1.29 12.13 2.66
CA THR A 97 2.46 13.02 2.70
C THR A 97 2.75 13.61 4.09
N ASN A 98 1.83 13.47 5.05
CA ASN A 98 1.98 13.92 6.45
C ASN A 98 1.51 12.85 7.45
N GLY A 99 1.81 11.59 7.15
CA GLY A 99 1.46 10.45 8.01
C GLY A 99 2.28 9.22 7.72
N ARG A 100 1.98 8.14 8.43
CA ARG A 100 2.57 6.81 8.25
C ARG A 100 1.54 5.85 7.69
N CYS A 101 1.92 5.15 6.61
CA CYS A 101 1.14 4.03 6.07
C CYS A 101 1.25 2.84 7.03
N THR A 102 0.13 2.43 7.61
CA THR A 102 0.07 1.33 8.61
C THR A 102 -0.50 0.04 8.03
N ALA A 103 -1.35 0.16 7.02
CA ALA A 103 -1.87 -0.93 6.21
C ALA A 103 -2.13 -0.41 4.78
N PRO A 104 -2.37 -1.28 3.78
CA PRO A 104 -2.69 -0.84 2.43
C PRO A 104 -3.85 0.15 2.44
N SER A 105 -3.66 1.32 1.83
CA SER A 105 -4.63 2.41 1.81
C SER A 105 -5.03 2.98 3.19
N VAL A 106 -4.34 2.64 4.28
CA VAL A 106 -4.63 3.14 5.64
C VAL A 106 -3.47 3.97 6.16
N CYS A 107 -3.75 5.24 6.44
CA CYS A 107 -2.77 6.19 6.91
C CYS A 107 -3.08 6.71 8.31
N SER A 108 -2.08 6.56 9.17
CA SER A 108 -2.02 7.19 10.47
C SER A 108 -1.40 8.57 10.29
N CYS A 109 -2.21 9.62 10.34
CA CYS A 109 -1.72 10.99 10.18
C CYS A 109 -0.89 11.43 11.39
N ASN A 110 0.06 12.34 11.14
CA ASN A 110 0.86 12.96 12.20
C ASN A 110 -0.01 13.89 13.05
N GLU A 111 0.50 14.28 14.22
CA GLU A 111 -0.18 15.22 15.11
C GLU A 111 -0.52 16.54 14.38
N GLY A 112 -1.73 17.05 14.60
CA GLY A 112 -2.25 18.23 13.88
C GLY A 112 -2.74 17.96 12.46
N TYR A 113 -2.73 16.71 11.99
CA TYR A 113 -3.34 16.30 10.72
C TYR A 113 -4.47 15.29 10.97
N ARG A 114 -5.55 15.40 10.19
CA ARG A 114 -6.67 14.44 10.21
C ARG A 114 -6.71 13.66 8.90
N ASN A 115 -7.23 12.44 8.97
CA ASN A 115 -7.46 11.64 7.78
C ASN A 115 -8.78 12.08 7.15
N GLU A 116 -8.71 12.55 5.91
CA GLU A 116 -9.87 12.94 5.11
C GLU A 116 -9.76 12.22 3.76
N MET A 117 -10.65 11.24 3.53
CA MET A 117 -10.68 10.40 2.32
C MET A 117 -9.34 9.73 1.96
N GLY A 118 -8.54 9.36 2.97
CA GLY A 118 -7.24 8.71 2.76
C GLY A 118 -6.06 9.67 2.63
N PHE A 119 -6.31 10.99 2.68
CA PHE A 119 -5.27 12.02 2.69
C PHE A 119 -5.13 12.59 4.11
N CYS A 120 -3.89 12.89 4.50
CA CYS A 120 -3.63 13.58 5.76
C CYS A 120 -3.68 15.09 5.53
N VAL A 121 -4.81 15.70 5.87
CA VAL A 121 -5.03 17.15 5.75
C VAL A 121 -4.75 17.85 7.08
N PRO A 122 -4.17 19.05 7.07
CA PRO A 122 -3.87 19.77 8.29
C PRO A 122 -5.16 20.21 9.00
N VAL A 123 -5.10 20.23 10.34
CA VAL A 123 -6.16 20.72 11.22
C VAL A 123 -5.78 22.12 11.69
N CYS A 124 -6.64 23.09 11.42
CA CYS A 124 -6.50 24.45 11.90
C CYS A 124 -7.60 24.71 12.94
N GLU A 125 -7.19 24.97 14.19
CA GLU A 125 -8.07 25.41 15.27
C GLU A 125 -7.60 26.81 15.75
N PRO A 126 -8.43 27.86 15.65
CA PRO A 126 -9.77 27.87 15.04
C PRO A 126 -9.74 27.64 13.52
N GLU A 127 -10.88 27.25 12.94
CA GLU A 127 -11.01 27.09 11.50
C GLU A 127 -10.68 28.40 10.77
N CYS A 128 -9.92 28.33 9.68
CA CYS A 128 -9.44 29.51 8.96
C CYS A 128 -10.56 30.36 8.31
N GLY A 129 -11.76 29.80 8.12
CA GLY A 129 -12.87 30.46 7.44
C GLY A 129 -12.55 30.79 5.99
N HIS A 130 -12.20 32.04 5.70
CA HIS A 130 -11.83 32.55 4.37
C HIS A 130 -10.33 32.34 4.05
N GLY A 131 -9.78 31.20 4.44
CA GLY A 131 -8.40 30.84 4.17
C GLY A 131 -8.20 29.33 4.05
N THR A 132 -7.14 28.94 3.38
CA THR A 132 -6.72 27.54 3.25
C THR A 132 -5.76 27.18 4.37
N CYS A 133 -5.99 26.03 5.03
CA CYS A 133 -5.08 25.51 6.05
C CYS A 133 -3.85 24.88 5.36
N GLU A 134 -2.69 25.54 5.45
CA GLU A 134 -1.44 25.04 4.84
C GLU A 134 -0.71 24.05 5.75
N ALA A 135 -0.77 24.31 7.06
CA ALA A 135 -0.13 23.50 8.09
C ALA A 135 -0.95 23.60 9.38
N PRO A 136 -0.73 22.70 10.37
CA PRO A 136 -1.48 22.73 11.62
C PRO A 136 -1.39 24.11 12.28
N GLY A 137 -2.54 24.76 12.48
CA GLY A 137 -2.64 26.11 13.04
C GLY A 137 -2.11 27.25 12.17
N LYS A 138 -1.80 27.01 10.89
CA LYS A 138 -1.34 28.04 9.92
C LYS A 138 -2.35 28.18 8.78
N CYS A 139 -3.02 29.33 8.76
CA CYS A 139 -3.97 29.72 7.73
C CYS A 139 -3.31 30.60 6.66
N SER A 140 -3.64 30.33 5.41
CA SER A 140 -3.29 31.16 4.25
C SER A 140 -4.57 31.81 3.76
N CYS A 141 -4.74 33.11 4.06
CA CYS A 141 -5.96 33.82 3.76
C CYS A 141 -6.11 34.06 2.25
N HIS A 142 -7.35 33.99 1.76
CA HIS A 142 -7.64 34.31 0.36
C HIS A 142 -7.43 35.80 0.08
N GLU A 143 -7.35 36.17 -1.20
CA GLU A 143 -7.17 37.56 -1.62
C GLU A 143 -8.28 38.46 -1.02
N GLY A 144 -7.88 39.58 -0.42
CA GLY A 144 -8.80 40.48 0.31
C GLY A 144 -9.10 40.06 1.76
N TYR A 145 -8.36 39.11 2.32
CA TYR A 145 -8.43 38.71 3.73
C TYR A 145 -7.05 38.73 4.38
N GLU A 146 -6.98 39.18 5.64
CA GLU A 146 -5.78 39.19 6.47
C GLU A 146 -6.00 38.38 7.75
N MET A 147 -4.89 37.90 8.33
CA MET A 147 -4.91 37.06 9.53
C MET A 147 -5.07 37.94 10.77
N ASP A 148 -6.15 37.71 11.53
CA ASP A 148 -6.43 38.44 12.77
C ASP A 148 -5.69 37.82 13.98
N ARG A 149 -5.76 38.50 15.13
CA ARG A 149 -5.17 38.05 16.42
C ARG A 149 -5.67 36.68 16.87
N ASP A 150 -6.89 36.31 16.49
CA ASP A 150 -7.49 35.00 16.76
C ASP A 150 -7.15 33.93 15.70
N ARG A 151 -6.18 34.18 14.81
CA ARG A 151 -5.73 33.26 13.74
C ARG A 151 -6.79 32.90 12.69
N GLY A 152 -7.94 33.60 12.69
CA GLY A 152 -8.93 33.55 11.62
C GLY A 152 -8.62 34.55 10.50
N CYS A 153 -9.10 34.27 9.29
CA CYS A 153 -8.99 35.19 8.16
C CYS A 153 -10.18 36.15 8.14
N VAL A 154 -9.93 37.43 8.38
CA VAL A 154 -10.93 38.51 8.34
C VAL A 154 -10.73 39.36 7.09
N PRO A 155 -11.75 40.03 6.55
CA PRO A 155 -11.60 40.88 5.38
C PRO A 155 -10.52 41.92 5.63
N SER A 156 -9.52 42.00 4.75
CA SER A 156 -8.60 43.13 4.76
C SER A 156 -9.42 44.33 4.31
N VAL A 157 -9.83 45.15 5.28
CA VAL A 157 -10.50 46.41 5.01
C VAL A 157 -9.50 47.21 4.20
N PHE A 158 -9.66 47.28 2.88
CA PHE A 158 -8.96 48.25 2.05
C PHE A 158 -9.23 49.63 2.67
N PRO A 159 -8.24 50.31 3.28
CA PRO A 159 -8.39 51.69 3.67
C PRO A 159 -8.11 52.62 2.48
N ASP A 160 -8.30 52.13 1.24
CA ASP A 160 -8.02 52.88 0.02
C ASP A 160 -9.30 53.20 -0.76
N ILE A 161 -10.35 53.62 -0.03
CA ILE A 161 -11.24 54.65 -0.58
C ILE A 161 -10.98 55.95 0.19
N ILE A 162 -9.89 56.59 -0.26
CA ILE A 162 -9.64 58.03 -0.30
C ILE A 162 -9.33 58.65 1.07
N ASN A 163 -8.23 59.41 1.09
CA ASN A 163 -7.95 60.53 2.00
C ASN A 163 -9.20 60.96 2.79
N PRO A 164 -9.17 61.08 4.13
CA PRO A 164 -10.28 61.70 4.83
C PRO A 164 -10.52 63.06 4.17
N ILE A 165 -11.63 63.20 3.44
CA ILE A 165 -12.05 64.50 2.91
C ILE A 165 -12.20 65.35 4.18
N PRO A 166 -11.36 66.38 4.38
CA PRO A 166 -11.48 67.19 5.57
C PRO A 166 -12.88 67.80 5.54
N CYS A 167 -13.58 67.78 6.68
CA CYS A 167 -14.90 68.37 6.83
C CYS A 167 -14.87 69.80 6.27
N GLN A 168 -15.37 69.99 5.05
CA GLN A 168 -15.57 71.33 4.53
C GLN A 168 -16.78 71.88 5.25
N THR A 169 -16.53 72.88 6.09
CA THR A 169 -17.57 73.74 6.62
C THR A 169 -18.31 74.36 5.44
N HIS A 170 -19.52 73.89 5.18
CA HIS A 170 -20.43 74.60 4.30
C HIS A 170 -20.79 75.93 5.00
N ALA A 171 -20.01 76.97 4.71
CA ALA A 171 -20.47 78.34 4.84
C ALA A 171 -21.72 78.46 3.96
N ASN A 172 -22.85 78.65 4.60
CA ASN A 172 -24.16 78.81 3.99
C ASN A 172 -24.21 80.13 3.18
N PRO A 173 -24.30 80.13 1.83
CA PRO A 173 -24.45 81.34 1.04
C PRO A 173 -25.88 81.40 0.50
N ALA A 174 -26.85 81.66 1.38
CA ALA A 174 -28.22 81.97 0.97
C ALA A 174 -28.92 82.84 2.03
N ALA A 175 -28.44 84.06 2.19
CA ALA A 175 -29.23 85.18 2.68
C ALA A 175 -29.02 86.35 1.72
N ILE A 176 -29.68 86.30 0.55
CA ILE A 176 -29.92 87.48 -0.27
C ILE A 176 -31.25 88.08 0.22
N PRO A 177 -31.30 89.34 0.66
CA PRO A 177 -32.54 89.99 1.06
C PRO A 177 -33.36 90.32 -0.19
N SER A 178 -34.66 90.04 -0.16
CA SER A 178 -35.61 90.51 -1.16
C SER A 178 -36.54 91.53 -0.50
N MET A 179 -36.49 92.77 -1.00
CA MET A 179 -37.50 93.85 -0.94
C MET A 179 -38.11 94.23 0.41
#